data_AF-A0A0L7K9E2-F1
#
_entry.id   AF-A0A0L7K9E2-F1
#
_cell.length_a   1.000
_cell.length_b   1.000
_cell.length_c   1.000
_cell.angle_alpha   90.00
_cell.angle_beta   90.00
_cell.angle_gamma   90.00
#
_symmetry.space_group_name_H-M   'P 1'
#
loop_
_entity.id
_entity.type
_entity.pdbx_description
1 polymer ?
#
loop_
_entity_poly.entity_id
_entity_poly.type
_entity_poly.pdbx_seq_one_letter_code
_entity_poly.pdbx_strand_id
1 'polypeptide(L)'
;MNAYLRRDEDQTHVIGTLMGSVIDTNLVEISDCFVDKHSLNEGGFLQIIKDHHETMYELKQKIRPRDQVVGWFCSGSELSELSCAVHGWFKEHNSISKFYPHTPLNEPIHLLVDASLESGFLNIKAYVQLPISLVKDYFVHFHEIQTELLPCNVERADVSLVKGNIHAHKDNHTNNLEHNHNNNQIDMNELSLKKLLIMLKQCKSYVQDVIDQKKKGNISVGRYLHKVLSNDTFLTLEKFDSINESVLQDNLMISYLSNLANLQFLIAPKMNSSSLQ
;
A
#
# COMPACT_ATOMS: atom_id res chain seq x y z
N MET A 1 8.45 -1.66 -11.32
CA MET A 1 9.43 -2.77 -11.40
C MET A 1 9.09 -3.80 -12.49
N ASN A 2 7.95 -4.50 -12.47
CA ASN A 2 7.60 -5.48 -13.52
C ASN A 2 7.61 -4.86 -14.94
N ALA A 3 7.05 -3.65 -15.06
CA ALA A 3 7.11 -2.89 -16.31
C ALA A 3 8.54 -2.54 -16.77
N TYR A 4 9.44 -2.26 -15.82
CA TYR A 4 10.85 -1.99 -16.10
C TYR A 4 11.59 -3.23 -16.62
N LEU A 5 11.23 -4.42 -16.14
CA LEU A 5 11.82 -5.69 -16.62
C LEU A 5 11.31 -6.13 -17.99
N ARG A 6 10.15 -5.62 -18.42
CA ARG A 6 9.50 -5.96 -19.70
C ARG A 6 9.66 -4.85 -20.75
N ARG A 7 10.52 -3.87 -20.49
CA ARG A 7 10.77 -2.76 -21.41
C ARG A 7 11.44 -3.30 -22.68
N ASP A 8 11.15 -2.66 -23.81
CA ASP A 8 11.90 -2.90 -25.04
C ASP A 8 13.36 -2.44 -24.84
N GLU A 9 14.33 -3.13 -25.46
CA GLU A 9 15.77 -2.88 -25.24
C GLU A 9 16.17 -1.42 -25.56
N ASP A 10 15.41 -0.76 -26.43
CA ASP A 10 15.62 0.64 -26.84
C ASP A 10 15.09 1.67 -25.82
N GLN A 11 14.29 1.27 -24.83
CA GLN A 11 13.66 2.17 -23.86
C GLN A 11 14.43 2.21 -22.53
N THR A 12 15.11 3.32 -22.28
CA THR A 12 15.84 3.53 -21.02
C THR A 12 14.93 3.86 -19.84
N HIS A 13 13.79 4.49 -20.10
CA HIS A 13 12.84 4.93 -19.08
C HIS A 13 11.44 4.40 -19.39
N VAL A 14 10.73 3.93 -18.37
CA VAL A 14 9.33 3.52 -18.44
C VAL A 14 8.48 4.65 -17.89
N ILE A 15 7.52 5.13 -18.68
CA ILE A 15 6.59 6.19 -18.32
C ILE A 15 5.20 5.58 -18.19
N GLY A 16 4.42 6.05 -17.23
CA GLY A 16 3.03 5.66 -17.11
C GLY A 16 2.19 6.65 -16.34
N THR A 17 0.89 6.42 -16.36
CA THR A 17 -0.13 7.29 -15.77
C THR A 17 -0.54 6.76 -14.39
N LEU A 18 -0.72 7.69 -13.45
CA LEU A 18 -1.19 7.44 -12.09
C LEU A 18 -2.68 7.75 -12.00
N MET A 19 -3.44 6.79 -11.48
CA MET A 19 -4.87 6.87 -11.22
C MET A 19 -5.10 6.86 -9.71
N GLY A 20 -6.00 7.72 -9.26
CA GLY A 20 -6.24 7.86 -7.83
C GLY A 20 -7.43 8.75 -7.52
N SER A 21 -7.64 9.00 -6.24
CA SER A 21 -8.70 9.88 -5.77
C SER A 21 -8.16 10.82 -4.70
N VAL A 22 -8.74 12.02 -4.62
CA VAL A 22 -8.43 12.96 -3.56
C VAL A 22 -9.29 12.60 -2.35
N ILE A 23 -8.65 12.20 -1.25
CA ILE A 23 -9.35 11.84 -0.01
C ILE A 23 -9.66 13.08 0.82
N ASP A 24 -8.70 13.98 0.93
CA ASP A 24 -8.77 15.18 1.76
C ASP A 24 -8.03 16.35 1.09
N THR A 25 -8.14 17.54 1.67
CA THR A 25 -7.63 18.83 1.18
C THR A 25 -6.16 18.79 0.77
N ASN A 26 -5.32 17.97 1.39
CA ASN A 26 -3.90 17.83 1.03
C ASN A 26 -3.46 16.37 0.86
N LEU A 27 -4.40 15.44 0.71
CA LEU A 27 -4.10 14.00 0.65
C LEU A 27 -4.67 13.39 -0.63
N VAL A 28 -3.76 12.90 -1.47
CA VAL A 28 -4.08 12.18 -2.70
C VAL A 28 -3.70 10.73 -2.53
N GLU A 29 -4.66 9.84 -2.71
CA GLU A 29 -4.41 8.39 -2.72
C GLU A 29 -4.24 7.93 -4.16
N ILE A 30 -3.10 7.30 -4.43
CA ILE A 30 -2.81 6.64 -5.70
C ILE A 30 -3.25 5.19 -5.57
N SER A 31 -4.36 4.85 -6.23
CA SER A 31 -4.99 3.53 -6.14
C SER A 31 -4.51 2.57 -7.21
N ASP A 32 -4.17 3.07 -8.40
CA ASP A 32 -3.79 2.24 -9.55
C ASP A 32 -2.87 3.02 -10.50
N CYS A 33 -2.22 2.31 -11.41
CA CYS A 33 -1.41 2.91 -12.46
C CYS A 33 -1.41 2.02 -13.72
N PHE A 34 -1.02 2.61 -14.85
CA PHE A 34 -0.78 1.86 -16.08
C PHE A 34 0.40 2.45 -16.85
N VAL A 35 1.05 1.61 -17.65
CA VAL A 35 2.23 2.00 -18.43
C VAL A 35 1.77 2.57 -19.77
N ASP A 36 2.36 3.70 -20.17
CA ASP A 36 2.08 4.32 -21.44
C ASP A 36 3.12 3.91 -22.48
N LYS A 37 2.64 3.54 -23.67
CA LYS A 37 3.52 3.36 -24.82
C LYS A 37 3.96 4.72 -25.31
N HIS A 38 5.28 4.92 -25.35
CA HIS A 38 5.89 6.15 -25.80
C HIS A 38 7.03 5.88 -26.77
N SER A 39 7.30 6.84 -27.64
CA SER A 39 8.49 6.87 -28.49
C SER A 39 9.26 8.15 -28.23
N LEU A 40 10.58 8.05 -28.12
CA LEU A 40 11.47 9.19 -28.01
C LEU A 40 12.08 9.45 -29.38
N ASN A 41 11.80 10.62 -29.97
CA ASN A 41 12.40 10.99 -31.25
C ASN A 41 13.86 11.42 -31.05
N GLU A 42 14.67 11.37 -32.12
CA GLU A 42 16.11 11.75 -32.10
C GLU A 42 16.36 13.20 -31.59
N GLY A 43 15.34 14.06 -31.62
CA GLY A 43 15.38 15.42 -31.07
C GLY A 43 14.94 15.56 -29.60
N GLY A 44 14.78 14.46 -28.86
CA GLY A 44 14.38 14.47 -27.44
C GLY A 44 12.89 14.71 -27.19
N PHE A 45 12.09 14.87 -28.24
CA PHE A 45 10.64 15.03 -28.11
C PHE A 45 9.96 13.70 -27.78
N LEU A 46 9.24 13.68 -26.66
CA LEU A 46 8.42 12.57 -26.22
C LEU A 46 7.09 12.54 -26.98
N GLN A 47 6.74 11.39 -27.54
CA GLN A 47 5.40 11.14 -28.07
C GLN A 47 4.74 9.98 -27.34
N ILE A 48 3.63 10.25 -26.68
CA ILE A 48 2.78 9.23 -26.05
C ILE A 48 1.71 8.79 -27.05
N ILE A 49 1.54 7.48 -27.21
CA ILE A 49 0.56 6.92 -28.14
C ILE A 49 -0.85 7.09 -27.56
N LYS A 50 -1.59 8.06 -28.09
CA LYS A 50 -2.93 8.43 -27.66
C LYS A 50 -3.90 7.25 -27.56
N ASP A 51 -4.00 6.44 -28.62
CA ASP A 51 -4.99 5.35 -28.68
C ASP A 51 -4.79 4.32 -27.57
N HIS A 52 -3.52 4.04 -27.24
CA HIS A 52 -3.18 3.13 -26.15
C HIS A 52 -3.59 3.72 -24.79
N HIS A 53 -3.26 4.99 -24.57
CA HIS A 53 -3.59 5.69 -23.33
C HIS A 53 -5.10 5.75 -23.10
N GLU A 54 -5.88 6.17 -24.11
CA GLU A 54 -7.35 6.25 -24.00
C GLU A 54 -7.98 4.89 -23.74
N THR A 55 -7.52 3.84 -24.45
CA THR A 55 -8.01 2.47 -24.23
C THR A 55 -7.73 1.98 -22.80
N MET A 56 -6.52 2.21 -22.29
CA MET A 56 -6.15 1.81 -20.93
C MET A 56 -6.92 2.60 -19.87
N TYR A 57 -7.08 3.90 -20.06
CA TYR A 57 -7.88 4.75 -19.20
C TYR A 57 -9.34 4.28 -19.12
N GLU A 58 -9.97 3.98 -20.26
CA GLU A 58 -11.35 3.46 -20.30
C GLU A 58 -11.49 2.12 -19.57
N LEU A 59 -10.52 1.22 -19.74
CA LEU A 59 -10.52 -0.06 -19.03
C LEU A 59 -10.41 0.13 -17.52
N LYS A 60 -9.54 1.03 -17.07
CA LYS A 60 -9.36 1.35 -15.64
C LYS A 60 -10.61 2.03 -15.07
N GLN A 61 -11.22 2.93 -15.83
CA GLN A 61 -12.48 3.58 -15.44
C GLN A 61 -13.65 2.59 -15.30
N LYS A 62 -13.72 1.55 -16.13
CA LYS A 62 -14.74 0.49 -15.99
C LYS A 62 -14.61 -0.27 -14.67
N ILE A 63 -13.40 -0.41 -14.13
CA ILE A 63 -13.12 -1.12 -12.88
C ILE A 63 -13.36 -0.20 -11.69
N ARG A 64 -12.78 1.01 -11.72
CA ARG A 64 -12.91 2.00 -10.65
C ARG A 64 -13.33 3.38 -11.21
N PRO A 65 -14.65 3.64 -11.34
CA PRO A 65 -15.18 4.90 -11.86
C PRO A 65 -14.83 6.16 -11.04
N ARG A 66 -14.38 5.97 -9.78
CA ARG A 66 -14.04 7.05 -8.86
C ARG A 66 -12.60 7.55 -9.04
N ASP A 67 -11.75 6.74 -9.68
CA ASP A 67 -10.38 7.15 -9.90
C ASP A 67 -10.33 8.12 -11.08
N GLN A 68 -9.51 9.15 -10.90
CA GLN A 68 -9.16 10.12 -11.93
C GLN A 68 -7.65 10.09 -12.13
N VAL A 69 -7.20 10.66 -13.24
CA VAL A 69 -5.76 10.83 -13.47
C VAL A 69 -5.25 11.86 -12.48
N VAL A 70 -4.31 11.46 -11.63
CA VAL A 70 -3.69 12.33 -10.61
C VAL A 70 -2.27 12.77 -10.98
N GLY A 71 -1.68 12.10 -11.97
CA GLY A 71 -0.32 12.39 -12.41
C GLY A 71 0.28 11.26 -13.22
N TRP A 72 1.60 11.13 -13.15
CA TRP A 72 2.38 10.17 -13.92
C TRP A 72 3.60 9.69 -13.14
N PHE A 73 4.13 8.54 -13.52
CA PHE A 73 5.36 7.99 -12.95
C PHE A 73 6.41 7.74 -14.03
N CYS A 74 7.67 7.77 -13.62
CA CYS A 74 8.79 7.38 -14.46
C CYS A 74 9.80 6.54 -13.69
N SER A 75 10.39 5.57 -14.39
CA SER A 75 11.53 4.83 -13.87
C SER A 75 12.82 5.62 -14.08
N GLY A 76 13.55 5.93 -13.02
CA GLY A 76 14.83 6.63 -13.09
C GLY A 76 15.35 6.94 -11.69
N SER A 77 16.60 7.39 -11.60
CA SER A 77 17.22 7.83 -10.35
C SER A 77 17.19 9.35 -10.18
N GLU A 78 17.18 10.11 -11.29
CA GLU A 78 17.26 11.57 -11.30
C GLU A 78 16.25 12.22 -12.23
N LEU A 79 15.93 13.49 -11.96
CA LEU A 79 15.10 14.33 -12.82
C LEU A 79 15.88 14.72 -14.07
N SER A 80 15.27 14.51 -15.23
CA SER A 80 15.86 14.81 -16.55
C SER A 80 14.97 15.79 -17.32
N GLU A 81 15.47 16.30 -18.44
CA GLU A 81 14.68 17.10 -19.39
C GLU A 81 13.43 16.36 -19.86
N LEU A 82 13.51 15.02 -19.94
CA LEU A 82 12.36 14.16 -20.21
C LEU A 82 11.23 14.38 -19.18
N SER A 83 11.56 14.61 -17.90
CA SER A 83 10.55 14.87 -16.87
C SER A 83 9.77 16.16 -17.14
N CYS A 84 10.43 17.20 -17.64
CA CYS A 84 9.77 18.44 -18.05
C CYS A 84 8.86 18.20 -19.27
N ALA A 85 9.33 17.43 -20.26
CA ALA A 85 8.56 17.14 -21.46
C ALA A 85 7.28 16.33 -21.16
N VAL A 86 7.39 15.28 -20.33
CA VAL A 86 6.21 14.49 -19.90
C VAL A 86 5.23 15.38 -19.14
N HIS A 87 5.72 16.17 -18.18
CA HIS A 87 4.87 17.01 -17.36
C HIS A 87 4.12 18.07 -18.19
N GLY A 88 4.82 18.68 -19.16
CA GLY A 88 4.22 19.57 -20.14
C GLY A 88 3.12 18.88 -20.96
N TRP A 89 3.36 17.65 -21.42
CA TRP A 89 2.35 16.88 -22.16
C TRP A 89 1.08 16.66 -21.34
N PHE A 90 1.19 16.26 -20.07
CA PHE A 90 0.02 16.05 -19.19
C PHE A 90 -0.81 17.31 -18.99
N LYS A 91 -0.15 18.49 -18.97
CA LYS A 91 -0.75 19.81 -18.74
C LYS A 91 -1.35 20.45 -20.00
N GLU A 92 -0.68 20.29 -21.14
CA GLU A 92 -1.12 20.86 -22.42
C GLU A 92 -2.22 20.00 -23.06
N HIS A 93 -2.10 18.67 -22.94
CA HIS A 93 -2.97 17.72 -23.62
C HIS A 93 -4.05 17.13 -22.69
N ASN A 94 -4.68 17.96 -21.86
CA ASN A 94 -5.71 17.55 -20.86
C ASN A 94 -6.83 16.66 -21.46
N SER A 95 -7.22 16.91 -22.70
CA SER A 95 -8.25 16.09 -23.39
C SER A 95 -7.82 14.64 -23.61
N ILE A 96 -6.51 14.40 -23.75
CA ILE A 96 -5.91 13.08 -24.00
C ILE A 96 -5.43 12.47 -22.69
N SER A 97 -4.65 13.23 -21.91
CA SER A 97 -4.12 12.79 -20.61
C SER A 97 -5.22 12.55 -19.58
N LYS A 98 -6.43 13.07 -19.82
CA LYS A 98 -7.58 13.07 -18.89
C LYS A 98 -7.25 13.67 -17.52
N PHE A 99 -6.16 14.42 -17.43
CA PHE A 99 -5.81 15.18 -16.24
C PHE A 99 -6.57 16.50 -16.27
N TYR A 100 -7.37 16.72 -15.22
CA TYR A 100 -8.13 17.95 -15.05
C TYR A 100 -7.71 18.60 -13.74
N PRO A 101 -7.04 19.78 -13.80
CA PRO A 101 -6.70 20.54 -12.62
C PRO A 101 -7.95 20.85 -11.80
N HIS A 102 -7.95 20.49 -10.52
CA HIS A 102 -9.05 20.76 -9.60
C HIS A 102 -8.48 20.95 -8.19
N THR A 103 -9.09 21.77 -7.36
CA THR A 103 -8.62 21.95 -5.97
C THR A 103 -8.72 20.62 -5.22
N PRO A 104 -7.64 20.11 -4.58
CA PRO A 104 -6.32 20.73 -4.34
C PRO A 104 -5.21 20.40 -5.36
N LEU A 105 -5.47 19.49 -6.29
CA LEU A 105 -4.54 19.02 -7.31
C LEU A 105 -4.53 19.92 -8.56
N ASN A 106 -3.82 21.04 -8.47
CA ASN A 106 -3.68 21.99 -9.59
C ASN A 106 -2.63 21.56 -10.62
N GLU A 107 -1.66 20.75 -10.22
CA GLU A 107 -0.55 20.28 -11.05
C GLU A 107 -0.44 18.76 -10.92
N PRO A 108 -0.09 18.04 -11.99
CA PRO A 108 0.02 16.59 -11.95
C PRO A 108 1.18 16.15 -11.05
N ILE A 109 0.99 15.07 -10.29
CA ILE A 109 2.06 14.51 -9.45
C ILE A 109 3.03 13.70 -10.32
N HIS A 110 4.33 13.95 -10.19
CA HIS A 110 5.37 13.14 -10.81
C HIS A 110 5.96 12.18 -9.77
N LEU A 111 5.79 10.87 -9.97
CA LEU A 111 6.40 9.84 -9.13
C LEU A 111 7.65 9.26 -9.79
N LEU A 112 8.81 9.47 -9.18
CA LEU A 112 10.08 8.91 -9.61
C LEU A 112 10.37 7.63 -8.83
N VAL A 113 10.52 6.52 -9.56
CA VAL A 113 10.74 5.19 -8.99
C VAL A 113 12.09 4.65 -9.46
N ASP A 114 13.01 4.48 -8.53
CA ASP A 114 14.30 3.86 -8.82
C ASP A 114 14.14 2.33 -8.88
N ALA A 115 14.13 1.79 -10.10
CA ALA A 115 14.02 0.37 -10.37
C ALA A 115 15.38 -0.34 -10.50
N SER A 116 16.50 0.40 -10.47
CA SER A 116 17.86 -0.16 -10.62
C SER A 116 18.31 -0.97 -9.40
N LEU A 117 17.72 -0.69 -8.23
CA LEU A 117 18.02 -1.33 -6.94
C LEU A 117 19.53 -1.32 -6.60
N GLU A 118 20.30 -0.37 -7.13
CA GLU A 118 21.75 -0.28 -6.86
C GLU A 118 22.03 0.01 -5.38
N SER A 119 21.13 0.73 -4.72
CA SER A 119 21.20 1.05 -3.29
C SER A 119 20.64 -0.06 -2.36
N GLY A 120 20.08 -1.14 -2.93
CA GLY A 120 19.44 -2.23 -2.18
C GLY A 120 18.06 -1.90 -1.60
N PHE A 121 17.56 -0.67 -1.77
CA PHE A 121 16.21 -0.25 -1.37
C PHE A 121 15.44 0.33 -2.55
N LEU A 122 14.12 0.10 -2.59
CA LEU A 122 13.23 0.74 -3.55
C LEU A 122 13.04 2.19 -3.14
N ASN A 123 13.64 3.12 -3.88
CA ASN A 123 13.48 4.55 -3.62
C ASN A 123 12.32 5.09 -4.46
N ILE A 124 11.33 5.68 -3.79
CA ILE A 124 10.17 6.30 -4.41
C ILE A 124 10.14 7.74 -3.92
N LYS A 125 10.14 8.69 -4.86
CA LYS A 125 10.03 10.12 -4.56
C LYS A 125 8.89 10.71 -5.38
N ALA A 126 8.08 11.56 -4.79
CA ALA A 126 7.08 12.33 -5.53
C ALA A 126 7.52 13.78 -5.66
N TYR A 127 7.19 14.38 -6.79
CA TYR A 127 7.49 15.76 -7.12
C TYR A 127 6.23 16.45 -7.66
N VAL A 128 6.08 17.72 -7.34
CA VAL A 128 5.10 18.62 -7.97
C VAL A 128 5.81 19.82 -8.56
N GLN A 129 5.31 20.25 -9.71
CA GLN A 129 5.85 21.39 -10.42
C GLN A 129 5.37 22.70 -9.78
N LEU A 130 6.31 23.58 -9.39
CA LEU A 130 6.01 24.92 -8.92
C LEU A 130 6.62 25.96 -9.90
N PRO A 131 5.81 26.90 -10.41
CA PRO A 131 6.34 28.01 -11.19
C PRO A 131 7.10 28.96 -10.26
N ILE A 132 8.34 29.27 -10.61
CA ILE A 132 9.16 30.25 -9.88
C ILE A 132 9.24 31.51 -10.72
N SER A 133 8.57 32.57 -10.28
CA SER A 133 8.59 33.89 -10.92
C SER A 133 9.65 34.80 -10.29
N LEU A 134 10.93 34.44 -10.42
CA LEU A 134 12.03 35.21 -9.79
C LEU A 134 12.67 36.25 -10.73
N VAL A 135 12.62 36.09 -12.06
CA VAL A 135 13.09 37.06 -13.08
C VAL A 135 12.20 36.91 -14.34
N LYS A 136 12.27 37.84 -15.30
CA LYS A 136 11.46 37.96 -16.55
C LYS A 136 11.24 36.68 -17.41
N ASP A 137 11.87 35.56 -17.06
CA ASP A 137 11.72 34.27 -17.73
C ASP A 137 10.98 33.28 -16.82
N TYR A 138 10.05 32.51 -17.39
CA TYR A 138 9.27 31.52 -16.67
C TYR A 138 10.13 30.28 -16.39
N PHE A 139 10.56 30.12 -15.14
CA PHE A 139 11.24 28.91 -14.68
C PHE A 139 10.30 27.96 -13.97
N VAL A 140 10.55 26.69 -14.19
CA VAL A 140 9.81 25.57 -13.63
C VAL A 140 10.75 24.78 -12.73
N HIS A 141 10.33 24.51 -11.50
CA HIS A 141 11.08 23.66 -10.57
C HIS A 141 10.21 22.56 -9.98
N PHE A 142 10.79 21.39 -9.78
CA PHE A 142 10.14 20.25 -9.14
C PHE A 142 10.43 20.25 -7.64
N HIS A 143 9.38 20.43 -6.83
CA HIS A 143 9.46 20.35 -5.39
C HIS A 143 9.06 18.96 -4.89
N GLU A 144 9.89 18.36 -4.04
CA GLU A 144 9.64 17.03 -3.47
C GLU A 144 8.51 17.07 -2.45
N ILE A 145 7.57 16.13 -2.58
CA ILE A 145 6.44 15.95 -1.66
C ILE A 145 6.67 14.68 -0.84
N GLN A 146 6.22 14.70 0.43
CA GLN A 146 6.26 13.54 1.30
C GLN A 146 5.37 12.41 0.74
N THR A 147 5.98 11.25 0.54
CA THR A 147 5.28 10.03 0.09
C THR A 147 5.29 8.98 1.19
N GLU A 148 4.12 8.44 1.50
CA GLU A 148 3.98 7.28 2.38
C GLU A 148 3.38 6.10 1.61
N LEU A 149 4.03 4.94 1.69
CA LEU A 149 3.51 3.72 1.11
C LEU A 149 2.59 3.04 2.13
N LEU A 150 1.29 3.05 1.85
CA LEU A 150 0.28 2.38 2.66
C LEU A 150 -0.03 0.99 2.07
N PRO A 151 0.43 -0.11 2.67
CA PRO A 151 0.08 -1.44 2.19
C PRO A 151 -1.39 -1.74 2.54
N CYS A 152 -2.18 -2.14 1.53
CA CYS A 152 -3.57 -2.54 1.71
C CYS A 152 -3.66 -3.76 2.64
N ASN A 153 -4.73 -3.86 3.46
CA ASN A 153 -4.85 -4.92 4.45
C ASN A 153 -4.83 -6.34 3.84
N VAL A 154 -5.38 -6.50 2.63
CA VAL A 154 -5.32 -7.76 1.87
C VAL A 154 -3.88 -8.05 1.45
N GLU A 155 -3.19 -7.05 0.89
CA GLU A 155 -1.80 -7.18 0.50
C GLU A 155 -0.88 -7.44 1.70
N ARG A 156 -1.18 -6.92 2.90
CA ARG A 156 -0.40 -7.22 4.11
C ARG A 156 -0.44 -8.71 4.45
N ALA A 157 -1.60 -9.35 4.31
CA ALA A 157 -1.73 -10.78 4.55
C ALA A 157 -0.91 -11.56 3.52
N ASP A 158 -1.05 -11.26 2.23
CA ASP A 158 -0.31 -11.95 1.17
C ASP A 158 1.21 -11.69 1.21
N VAL A 159 1.62 -10.46 1.46
CA VAL A 159 3.05 -10.09 1.61
C VAL A 159 3.65 -10.77 2.83
N SER A 160 2.90 -10.97 3.91
CA SER A 160 3.38 -11.72 5.07
C SER A 160 3.60 -13.20 4.76
N LEU A 161 2.72 -13.81 3.97
CA LEU A 161 2.85 -15.20 3.49
C LEU A 161 4.09 -15.34 2.57
N VAL A 162 4.29 -14.41 1.65
CA VAL A 162 5.46 -14.41 0.75
C VAL A 162 6.76 -14.22 1.55
N LYS A 163 6.78 -13.33 2.55
CA LYS A 163 7.95 -13.15 3.44
C LYS A 163 8.25 -14.40 4.29
N GLY A 164 7.21 -15.12 4.72
CA GLY A 164 7.32 -16.41 5.39
C GLY A 164 7.99 -17.46 4.49
N ASN A 165 7.56 -17.55 3.23
CA ASN A 165 8.13 -18.47 2.24
C ASN A 165 9.59 -18.14 1.87
N ILE A 166 9.97 -16.85 1.83
CA ILE A 166 11.36 -16.43 1.59
C ILE A 166 12.29 -16.84 2.75
N HIS A 167 11.81 -16.81 4.00
CA HIS A 167 12.57 -17.31 5.15
C HIS A 167 12.66 -18.83 5.16
N ALA A 168 11.59 -19.53 4.76
CA ALA A 168 11.59 -20.99 4.66
C ALA A 168 12.50 -21.51 3.53
N HIS A 169 12.72 -20.75 2.46
CA HIS A 169 13.59 -21.16 1.35
C HIS A 169 15.09 -21.14 1.66
N LYS A 170 15.51 -20.62 2.82
CA LYS A 170 16.92 -20.64 3.25
C LYS A 170 17.28 -21.90 4.05
N ASP A 171 16.27 -22.63 4.54
CA ASP A 171 16.45 -23.90 5.26
C ASP A 171 15.82 -25.04 4.45
N ASN A 172 16.67 -25.94 3.98
CA ASN A 172 16.28 -27.04 3.09
C ASN A 172 15.15 -27.93 3.64
N HIS A 173 14.34 -28.38 2.67
CA HIS A 173 13.65 -29.67 2.59
C HIS A 173 12.20 -29.79 3.12
N THR A 174 11.29 -30.00 2.15
CA THR A 174 10.07 -30.82 2.19
C THR A 174 9.06 -30.59 3.32
N ASN A 175 7.85 -30.16 2.96
CA ASN A 175 6.67 -31.03 2.95
C ASN A 175 5.39 -30.27 2.55
N ASN A 176 4.50 -31.03 1.89
CA ASN A 176 3.15 -30.70 1.43
C ASN A 176 2.41 -29.64 2.26
N LEU A 177 2.01 -28.54 1.60
CA LEU A 177 1.06 -27.57 2.14
C LEU A 177 -0.35 -27.97 1.71
N GLU A 178 -0.97 -28.86 2.48
CA GLU A 178 -2.44 -28.88 2.55
C GLU A 178 -2.88 -27.57 3.22
N HIS A 179 -3.55 -26.72 2.45
CA HIS A 179 -4.10 -25.44 2.89
C HIS A 179 -5.06 -25.62 4.06
N ASN A 180 -4.56 -25.42 5.27
CA ASN A 180 -5.39 -25.33 6.47
C ASN A 180 -5.69 -23.85 6.76
N HIS A 181 -6.72 -23.33 6.08
CA HIS A 181 -7.12 -21.91 6.12
C HIS A 181 -7.41 -21.38 7.54
N ASN A 182 -7.68 -22.27 8.50
CA ASN A 182 -7.96 -21.94 9.90
C ASN A 182 -6.69 -21.73 10.75
N ASN A 183 -5.55 -22.35 10.40
CA ASN A 183 -4.30 -22.20 11.17
C ASN A 183 -3.62 -20.86 10.86
N ASN A 184 -3.75 -20.38 9.63
CA ASN A 184 -3.15 -19.11 9.19
C ASN A 184 -3.63 -17.90 10.01
N GLN A 185 -4.89 -17.90 10.46
CA GLN A 185 -5.44 -16.76 11.21
C GLN A 185 -4.93 -16.70 12.66
N ILE A 186 -4.66 -17.87 13.26
CA ILE A 186 -4.03 -17.99 14.59
C ILE A 186 -2.57 -17.52 14.50
N ASP A 187 -1.86 -17.92 13.44
CA ASP A 187 -0.47 -17.54 13.21
C ASP A 187 -0.30 -16.03 13.00
N MET A 188 -1.23 -15.38 12.30
CA MET A 188 -1.21 -13.92 12.08
C MET A 188 -1.45 -13.12 13.37
N ASN A 189 -2.31 -13.63 14.26
CA ASN A 189 -2.52 -13.03 15.58
C ASN A 189 -1.29 -13.19 16.47
N GLU A 190 -0.66 -14.38 16.47
CA GLU A 190 0.57 -14.61 17.21
C GLU A 190 1.72 -13.72 16.70
N LEU A 191 1.85 -13.56 15.38
CA LEU A 191 2.84 -12.66 14.77
C LEU A 191 2.59 -11.20 15.18
N SER A 192 1.34 -10.77 15.23
CA SER A 192 0.95 -9.42 15.65
C SER A 192 1.28 -9.19 17.14
N LEU A 193 1.03 -10.18 18.01
CA LEU A 193 1.42 -10.15 19.42
C LEU A 193 2.93 -10.12 19.60
N LYS A 194 3.69 -10.92 18.83
CA LYS A 194 5.16 -10.87 18.83
C LYS A 194 5.67 -9.50 18.40
N LYS A 195 5.09 -8.91 17.36
CA LYS A 195 5.46 -7.56 16.88
C LYS A 195 5.16 -6.50 17.94
N LEU A 196 3.99 -6.56 18.58
CA LEU A 196 3.63 -5.68 19.69
C LEU A 196 4.65 -5.79 20.83
N LEU A 197 5.03 -7.02 21.20
CA LEU A 197 6.01 -7.29 22.24
C LEU A 197 7.39 -6.71 21.88
N ILE A 198 7.81 -6.79 20.62
CA ILE A 198 9.05 -6.16 20.14
C ILE A 198 8.97 -4.63 20.26
N MET A 199 7.89 -4.02 19.79
CA MET A 199 7.69 -2.56 19.86
C MET A 199 7.66 -2.07 21.32
N LEU A 200 7.03 -2.84 22.21
CA LEU A 200 6.98 -2.53 23.64
C LEU A 200 8.36 -2.69 24.31
N LYS A 201 9.14 -3.71 23.92
CA LYS A 201 10.55 -3.85 24.35
C LYS A 201 11.41 -2.68 23.87
N GLN A 202 11.25 -2.23 22.63
CA GLN A 202 11.97 -1.07 22.09
C GLN A 202 11.63 0.21 22.86
N CYS A 203 10.34 0.41 23.16
CA CYS A 203 9.88 1.54 23.99
C CYS A 203 10.49 1.48 25.40
N LYS A 204 10.47 0.30 26.04
CA LYS A 204 11.10 0.10 27.35
C LYS A 204 12.59 0.41 27.32
N SER A 205 13.32 -0.10 26.33
CA SER A 205 14.76 0.17 26.17
C SER A 205 15.04 1.65 26.02
N TYR A 206 14.26 2.36 25.19
CA TYR A 206 14.41 3.80 24.99
C TYR A 206 14.19 4.59 26.29
N VAL A 207 13.16 4.24 27.07
CA VAL A 207 12.91 4.88 28.37
C VAL A 207 14.04 4.57 29.36
N GLN A 208 14.54 3.33 29.39
CA GLN A 208 15.68 2.94 30.23
C GLN A 208 16.95 3.73 29.86
N ASP A 209 17.25 3.91 28.57
CA ASP A 209 18.41 4.65 28.09
C ASP A 209 18.34 6.16 28.41
N VAL A 210 17.13 6.71 28.49
CA VAL A 210 16.89 8.11 28.90
C VAL A 210 17.03 8.26 30.41
N ILE A 211 16.59 7.27 31.21
CA ILE A 211 16.78 7.23 32.67
C ILE A 211 18.26 7.07 33.03
N ASP A 212 18.99 6.21 32.31
CA ASP A 212 20.44 5.97 32.45
C ASP A 212 21.29 7.17 31.96
N GLN A 213 20.68 8.28 31.55
CA GLN A 213 21.31 9.50 31.03
C GLN A 213 22.19 9.31 29.77
N LYS A 214 22.08 8.17 29.07
CA LYS A 214 22.85 7.89 27.85
C LYS A 214 22.35 8.69 26.64
N LYS A 215 21.07 9.11 26.64
CA LYS A 215 20.43 9.82 25.53
C LYS A 215 19.59 11.00 26.04
N LYS A 216 19.69 12.17 25.40
CA LYS A 216 18.82 13.33 25.72
C LYS A 216 17.36 12.97 25.42
N GLY A 217 16.52 13.01 26.45
CA GLY A 217 15.10 12.67 26.35
C GLY A 217 14.34 13.63 25.43
N ASN A 218 13.44 13.09 24.60
CA ASN A 218 12.52 13.88 23.79
C ASN A 218 11.20 14.09 24.54
N ILE A 219 10.87 15.36 24.83
CA ILE A 219 9.70 15.78 25.62
C ILE A 219 8.38 15.39 24.94
N SER A 220 8.32 15.40 23.61
CA SER A 220 7.13 15.03 22.84
C SER A 220 6.79 13.55 22.97
N VAL A 221 7.82 12.68 22.94
CA VAL A 221 7.67 11.23 23.11
C VAL A 221 7.25 10.89 24.54
N GLY A 222 7.86 11.54 25.54
CA GLY A 222 7.48 11.37 26.94
C GLY A 222 6.02 11.76 27.21
N ARG A 223 5.56 12.88 26.65
CA ARG A 223 4.16 13.31 26.78
C ARG A 223 3.19 12.37 26.06
N TYR A 224 3.57 11.85 24.89
CA TYR A 224 2.75 10.87 24.16
C TYR A 224 2.63 9.56 24.95
N LEU A 225 3.75 9.02 25.45
CA LEU A 225 3.75 7.80 26.27
C LEU A 225 2.94 7.99 27.55
N HIS A 226 3.12 9.12 28.22
CA HIS A 226 2.33 9.46 29.40
C HIS A 226 0.85 9.52 29.05
N LYS A 227 0.46 10.17 27.94
CA LYS A 227 -0.93 10.23 27.50
C LYS A 227 -1.47 8.83 27.23
N VAL A 228 -0.75 7.99 26.48
CA VAL A 228 -1.19 6.61 26.17
C VAL A 228 -1.41 5.81 27.45
N LEU A 229 -0.45 5.84 28.39
CA LEU A 229 -0.54 5.09 29.65
C LEU A 229 -1.58 5.66 30.62
N SER A 230 -1.81 6.98 30.57
CA SER A 230 -2.82 7.66 31.42
C SER A 230 -4.23 7.54 30.86
N ASN A 231 -4.36 7.22 29.57
CA ASN A 231 -5.63 7.13 28.86
C ASN A 231 -6.19 5.70 28.90
N ASP A 232 -5.54 4.77 29.62
CA ASP A 232 -6.14 3.50 29.99
C ASP A 232 -7.29 3.79 30.96
N THR A 233 -8.48 3.89 30.39
CA THR A 233 -9.71 3.56 31.09
C THR A 233 -9.52 2.17 31.66
N PHE A 234 -9.32 2.10 32.97
CA PHE A 234 -9.50 0.86 33.72
C PHE A 234 -10.94 0.40 33.45
N LEU A 235 -11.13 -0.48 32.46
CA LEU A 235 -12.22 -1.41 32.47
C LEU A 235 -12.08 -2.13 33.80
N THR A 236 -12.93 -1.77 34.75
CA THR A 236 -13.03 -2.48 36.03
C THR A 236 -13.10 -3.96 35.71
N LEU A 237 -12.23 -4.76 36.33
CA LEU A 237 -12.05 -6.18 36.05
C LEU A 237 -13.40 -6.92 35.95
N GLU A 238 -14.36 -6.55 36.81
CA GLU A 238 -15.73 -7.07 36.83
C GLU A 238 -16.55 -6.83 35.54
N LYS A 239 -16.36 -5.67 34.89
CA LYS A 239 -17.03 -5.37 33.60
C LYS A 239 -16.37 -6.12 32.46
N PHE A 240 -15.07 -6.33 32.52
CA PHE A 240 -14.36 -7.14 31.53
C PHE A 240 -14.77 -8.61 31.62
N ASP A 241 -14.82 -9.16 32.85
CA ASP A 241 -15.20 -10.55 33.08
C ASP A 241 -16.64 -10.82 32.64
N SER A 242 -17.59 -9.94 32.97
CA SER A 242 -18.99 -10.11 32.54
C SER A 242 -19.16 -10.01 31.03
N ILE A 243 -18.45 -9.09 30.36
CA ILE A 243 -18.45 -9.01 28.88
C ILE A 243 -17.81 -10.27 28.29
N ASN A 244 -16.67 -10.72 28.80
CA ASN A 244 -16.00 -11.91 28.29
C ASN A 244 -16.84 -13.18 28.49
N GLU A 245 -17.50 -13.34 29.64
CA GLU A 245 -18.38 -14.48 29.90
C GLU A 245 -19.58 -14.49 28.95
N SER A 246 -20.22 -13.34 28.71
CA SER A 246 -21.31 -13.23 27.73
C SER A 246 -20.87 -13.61 26.32
N VAL A 247 -19.72 -13.09 25.86
CA VAL A 247 -19.16 -13.37 24.54
C VAL A 247 -18.76 -14.84 24.41
N LEU A 248 -18.21 -15.44 25.46
CA LEU A 248 -17.82 -16.86 25.47
C LEU A 248 -19.05 -17.76 25.42
N GLN A 249 -20.10 -17.44 26.18
CA GLN A 249 -21.36 -18.16 26.16
C GLN A 249 -22.02 -18.12 24.78
N ASP A 250 -22.08 -16.95 24.14
CA ASP A 250 -22.65 -16.77 22.81
C ASP A 250 -21.86 -17.54 21.74
N ASN A 251 -20.52 -17.46 21.78
CA ASN A 251 -19.67 -18.21 20.85
C ASN A 251 -19.80 -19.72 21.02
N LEU A 252 -19.92 -20.22 22.26
CA LEU A 252 -20.13 -21.64 22.53
C LEU A 252 -21.49 -22.10 21.99
N MET A 253 -22.54 -21.29 22.19
CA MET A 253 -23.86 -21.57 21.66
C MET A 253 -23.87 -21.64 20.13
N ILE A 254 -23.21 -20.68 19.47
CA ILE A 254 -23.07 -20.66 18.01
C ILE A 254 -22.30 -21.90 17.53
N SER A 255 -21.18 -22.23 18.17
CA SER A 255 -20.39 -23.42 17.80
C SER A 255 -21.20 -24.71 17.98
N TYR A 256 -21.99 -24.81 19.05
CA TYR A 256 -22.84 -25.96 19.29
C TYR A 256 -23.92 -26.08 18.21
N LEU A 257 -24.58 -24.98 17.84
CA LEU A 257 -25.58 -24.95 16.78
C LEU A 257 -24.97 -25.32 15.42
N SER A 258 -23.79 -24.78 15.09
CA SER A 258 -23.06 -25.13 13.86
C SER A 258 -22.68 -26.60 13.82
N ASN A 259 -22.24 -27.18 14.94
CA ASN A 259 -21.94 -28.60 15.03
C ASN A 259 -23.19 -29.46 14.89
N LEU A 260 -24.32 -29.06 15.49
CA LEU A 260 -25.59 -29.76 15.32
C LEU A 260 -26.07 -29.73 13.87
N ALA A 261 -26.01 -28.57 13.21
CA ALA A 261 -26.34 -28.44 11.80
C ALA A 261 -25.43 -29.31 10.91
N ASN A 262 -24.13 -29.36 11.19
CA ASN A 262 -23.19 -30.24 10.50
C ASN A 262 -23.52 -31.72 10.73
N LEU A 263 -23.86 -32.12 11.96
CA LEU A 263 -24.28 -33.49 12.25
C LEU A 263 -25.57 -33.85 11.52
N GLN A 264 -26.55 -32.95 11.50
CA GLN A 264 -27.80 -33.14 10.76
C GLN A 264 -27.53 -33.28 9.25
N PHE A 265 -26.63 -32.47 8.70
CA PHE A 265 -26.20 -32.60 7.30
C PHE A 265 -25.46 -33.90 7.01
N LEU A 266 -24.65 -34.42 7.93
CA LEU A 266 -23.94 -35.69 7.75
C LEU A 266 -24.85 -36.92 7.91
N ILE A 267 -25.85 -36.84 8.80
CA ILE A 267 -26.76 -37.94 9.10
C ILE A 267 -27.86 -38.05 8.04
N ALA A 268 -28.39 -36.93 7.52
CA ALA A 268 -29.45 -36.91 6.51
C ALA A 268 -29.17 -37.80 5.27
N PRO A 269 -28.01 -37.73 4.60
CA PRO A 269 -27.71 -38.59 3.45
C PRO A 269 -27.53 -40.06 3.86
N LYS A 270 -27.00 -40.35 5.06
CA LYS A 270 -26.90 -41.72 5.57
C LYS A 270 -28.27 -42.34 5.82
N MET A 271 -29.19 -41.60 6.44
CA MET A 271 -30.57 -42.08 6.62
C MET A 271 -31.28 -42.30 5.29
N ASN A 272 -31.08 -41.40 4.32
CA ASN A 272 -31.64 -41.54 2.99
C ASN A 272 -31.10 -42.79 2.27
N SER A 273 -29.80 -43.08 2.37
CA SER A 273 -29.22 -44.30 1.82
C SER A 273 -29.73 -45.58 2.50
N SER A 274 -29.97 -45.55 3.82
CA SER A 274 -30.51 -46.70 4.56
C SER A 274 -31.99 -46.96 4.28
N SER A 275 -32.77 -45.93 3.92
CA SER A 275 -34.18 -46.08 3.53
C SER A 275 -34.38 -46.58 2.09
N LEU A 276 -33.31 -46.64 1.30
CA LEU A 276 -33.31 -47.10 -0.11
C LEU A 276 -32.84 -48.57 -0.26
N GLN A 277 -32.57 -49.27 0.85
CA GLN A 277 -32.23 -50.69 0.94
C GLN A 277 -33.40 -51.48 1.54
#